data_AF-A0AAJ1MJY4-F1
#
_entry.id   AF-A0AAJ1MJY4-F1
#
_cell.length_a   1.000
_cell.length_b   1.000
_cell.length_c   1.000
_cell.angle_alpha   90.00
_cell.angle_beta   90.00
_cell.angle_gamma   90.00
#
_symmetry.space_group_name_H-M   'P 1'
#
loop_
_entity.id
_entity.type
_entity.pdbx_description
1 polymer ?
#
loop_
_entity_poly.entity_id
_entity_poly.type
_entity_poly.pdbx_seq_one_letter_code
_entity_poly.pdbx_strand_id
1 'polypeptide(L)'
;MSIDTLSEKLANLMTEETNLLNSISDKEEKLQKALRENKWDDMEIIINSLSPLSLKMEKVEAERDKTFNTLKRELNKKEDDGFYAVAMHMNDKNREDCLGGYRRMKIALLKMQGITAGIDQYVRTVGETSRAVLEEVFPHRKGRIYSNRGCEKPVQADPMILNRHL
;
A
#
# COMPACT_ATOMS: atom_id res chain seq x y z
N MET A 1 18.36 -29.53 2.45
CA MET A 1 19.18 -28.32 2.73
C MET A 1 19.48 -28.31 4.21
N SER A 2 20.65 -27.89 4.67
CA SER A 2 20.91 -27.78 6.11
C SER A 2 20.06 -26.66 6.72
N ILE A 3 19.64 -26.81 7.98
CA ILE A 3 18.94 -25.78 8.76
C ILE A 3 19.71 -24.45 8.73
N ASP A 4 21.05 -24.53 8.74
CA ASP A 4 21.91 -23.35 8.67
C ASP A 4 21.78 -22.62 7.33
N THR A 5 21.80 -23.35 6.22
CA THR A 5 21.64 -22.77 4.86
C THR A 5 20.26 -22.14 4.66
N LEU A 6 19.21 -22.73 5.25
CA LEU A 6 17.85 -22.17 5.20
C LEU A 6 17.73 -20.90 6.04
N SER A 7 18.39 -20.87 7.21
CA SER A 7 18.38 -19.70 8.10
C SER A 7 19.16 -18.53 7.50
N GLU A 8 20.32 -18.78 6.91
CA GLU A 8 21.08 -17.76 6.16
C GLU A 8 20.28 -17.22 4.97
N LYS A 9 19.64 -18.11 4.20
CA LYS A 9 18.76 -17.70 3.09
C LYS A 9 17.60 -16.82 3.59
N LEU A 10 16.99 -17.19 4.71
CA LEU A 10 15.89 -16.42 5.30
C LEU A 10 16.36 -15.01 5.73
N ALA A 11 17.52 -14.90 6.36
CA ALA A 11 18.09 -13.61 6.76
C ALA A 11 18.42 -12.71 5.55
N ASN A 12 18.93 -13.30 4.47
CA ASN A 12 19.18 -12.58 3.22
C ASN A 12 17.89 -12.08 2.56
N LEU A 13 16.86 -12.92 2.50
CA LEU A 13 15.54 -12.52 1.97
C LEU A 13 14.91 -11.39 2.80
N MET A 14 15.00 -11.45 4.13
CA MET A 14 14.54 -10.34 4.99
C MET A 14 15.30 -9.04 4.75
N THR A 15 16.60 -9.13 4.45
CA THR A 15 17.42 -7.95 4.12
C THR A 15 17.04 -7.37 2.77
N GLU A 16 16.81 -8.22 1.77
CA GLU A 16 16.33 -7.82 0.45
C GLU A 16 14.95 -7.15 0.53
N GLU A 17 14.01 -7.74 1.27
CA GLU A 17 12.67 -7.20 1.51
C GLU A 17 12.75 -5.83 2.22
N THR A 18 13.62 -5.70 3.22
CA THR A 18 13.89 -4.42 3.90
C THR A 18 14.37 -3.35 2.91
N ASN A 19 15.28 -3.71 2.00
CA ASN A 19 15.80 -2.77 1.01
C ASN A 19 14.73 -2.35 -0.01
N LEU A 20 13.86 -3.28 -0.41
CA LEU A 20 12.71 -3.00 -1.27
C LEU A 20 11.70 -2.09 -0.56
N LEU A 21 11.38 -2.35 0.72
CA LEU A 21 10.47 -1.52 1.51
C LEU A 21 10.99 -0.09 1.64
N ASN A 22 12.29 0.07 1.90
CA ASN A 22 12.93 1.38 1.94
C ASN A 22 12.89 2.07 0.57
N SER A 23 13.16 1.33 -0.52
CA SER A 23 13.10 1.87 -1.88
C SER A 23 11.69 2.34 -2.27
N ILE A 24 10.66 1.59 -1.88
CA ILE A 24 9.25 1.98 -2.06
C ILE A 24 8.94 3.21 -1.21
N SER A 25 9.33 3.22 0.07
CA SER A 25 9.15 4.36 0.98
C SER A 25 9.77 5.64 0.41
N ASP A 26 10.99 5.59 -0.12
CA ASP A 26 11.67 6.74 -0.72
C ASP A 26 10.94 7.26 -1.97
N LYS A 27 10.29 6.37 -2.73
CA LYS A 27 9.47 6.73 -3.89
C LYS A 27 8.14 7.34 -3.46
N GLU A 28 7.50 6.81 -2.42
CA GLU A 28 6.29 7.37 -1.84
C GLU A 28 6.54 8.76 -1.21
N GLU A 29 7.67 8.98 -0.54
CA GLU A 29 8.06 10.31 -0.05
C GLU A 29 8.19 11.32 -1.20
N LYS A 30 8.80 10.90 -2.32
CA LYS A 30 8.90 11.73 -3.53
C LYS A 30 7.52 11.99 -4.15
N LEU A 31 6.65 10.97 -4.18
CA LEU A 31 5.27 11.11 -4.65
C LEU A 31 4.49 12.11 -3.79
N GLN A 32 4.61 12.01 -2.46
CA GLN A 32 3.98 12.95 -1.53
C GLN A 32 4.47 14.38 -1.77
N LYS A 33 5.76 14.57 -2.02
CA LYS A 33 6.31 15.90 -2.35
C LYS A 33 5.77 16.43 -3.68
N ALA A 34 5.76 15.60 -4.73
CA ALA A 34 5.23 15.97 -6.05
C ALA A 34 3.73 16.33 -5.98
N LEU A 35 2.95 15.59 -5.18
CA LEU A 35 1.54 15.89 -4.88
C LEU A 35 1.36 17.27 -4.26
N ARG A 36 2.17 17.62 -3.25
CA ARG A 36 2.09 18.93 -2.58
C ARG A 36 2.48 20.08 -3.51
N GLU A 37 3.40 19.83 -4.43
CA GLU A 37 3.88 20.81 -5.41
C GLU A 37 3.05 20.85 -6.70
N ASN A 38 1.98 20.03 -6.81
CA ASN A 38 1.14 19.86 -8.01
C ASN A 38 1.93 19.52 -9.29
N LYS A 39 3.01 18.74 -9.16
CA LYS A 39 3.85 18.30 -10.28
C LYS A 39 3.33 16.99 -10.87
N TRP A 40 2.27 17.09 -11.68
CA TRP A 40 1.56 15.93 -12.22
C TRP A 40 2.45 15.00 -13.06
N ASP A 41 3.33 15.56 -13.89
CA ASP A 41 4.24 14.78 -14.74
C ASP A 41 5.22 13.94 -13.88
N ASP A 42 5.77 14.53 -12.81
CA ASP A 42 6.66 13.85 -11.88
C ASP A 42 5.92 12.71 -11.15
N MET A 43 4.65 12.90 -10.80
CA MET A 43 3.84 11.87 -10.16
C MET A 43 3.66 10.65 -11.06
N GLU A 44 3.31 10.85 -12.34
CA GLU A 44 3.12 9.76 -13.28
C GLU A 44 4.40 8.93 -13.45
N ILE A 45 5.55 9.60 -13.57
CA ILE A 45 6.86 8.94 -13.64
C ILE A 45 7.12 8.12 -12.36
N ILE A 46 6.83 8.67 -11.18
CA ILE A 46 7.06 7.98 -9.91
C ILE A 46 6.14 6.76 -9.79
N ILE A 47 4.85 6.90 -10.09
CA ILE A 47 3.85 5.82 -10.04
C ILE A 47 4.27 4.68 -10.98
N ASN A 48 4.67 4.98 -12.21
CA ASN A 48 5.13 3.99 -13.16
C ASN A 48 6.40 3.26 -12.66
N SER A 49 7.25 3.94 -11.88
CA SER A 49 8.43 3.33 -11.27
C SER A 49 8.15 2.45 -10.04
N LEU A 50 6.97 2.58 -9.41
CA LEU A 50 6.55 1.77 -8.27
C LEU A 50 6.08 0.36 -8.68
N SER A 51 5.43 0.23 -9.83
CA SER A 51 4.93 -1.06 -10.35
C SER A 51 6.00 -2.17 -10.38
N PRO A 52 7.18 -1.98 -10.99
CA PRO A 52 8.21 -3.02 -11.00
C PRO A 52 8.79 -3.32 -9.61
N LEU A 53 8.76 -2.37 -8.66
CA LEU A 53 9.19 -2.61 -7.28
C LEU A 53 8.17 -3.47 -6.52
N SER A 54 6.87 -3.23 -6.72
CA SER A 54 5.80 -4.04 -6.14
C SER A 54 5.86 -5.49 -6.62
N LEU A 55 6.08 -5.72 -7.91
CA LEU A 55 6.25 -7.08 -8.46
C LEU A 55 7.50 -7.79 -7.92
N LYS A 56 8.59 -7.05 -7.64
CA LYS A 56 9.78 -7.61 -7.00
C LYS A 56 9.50 -7.96 -5.54
N MET A 57 8.79 -7.09 -4.82
CA MET A 57 8.41 -7.32 -3.43
C MET A 57 7.60 -8.62 -3.29
N GLU A 58 6.56 -8.79 -4.11
CA GLU A 58 5.70 -9.97 -4.08
C GLU A 58 6.49 -11.28 -4.27
N LYS A 59 7.48 -11.26 -5.18
CA LYS A 59 8.37 -12.41 -5.39
C LYS A 59 9.24 -12.72 -4.17
N VAL A 60 9.89 -11.69 -3.61
CA VAL A 60 10.77 -11.85 -2.43
C VAL A 60 9.97 -12.32 -1.22
N GLU A 61 8.78 -11.77 -1.00
CA GLU A 61 7.88 -12.17 0.09
C GLU A 61 7.44 -13.63 -0.06
N ALA A 62 7.02 -14.03 -1.27
CA ALA A 62 6.65 -15.42 -1.55
C ALA A 62 7.82 -16.38 -1.33
N GLU A 63 9.04 -15.99 -1.71
CA GLU A 63 10.24 -16.78 -1.43
C GLU A 63 10.59 -16.84 0.06
N ARG A 64 10.42 -15.73 0.79
CA ARG A 64 10.62 -15.65 2.24
C ARG A 64 9.68 -16.60 2.96
N ASP A 65 8.38 -16.55 2.62
CA ASP A 65 7.37 -17.40 3.24
C ASP A 65 7.58 -18.87 2.91
N LYS A 66 7.94 -19.20 1.66
CA LYS A 66 8.32 -20.56 1.28
C LYS A 66 9.54 -21.06 2.06
N THR A 67 10.56 -20.23 2.21
CA THR A 67 11.78 -20.56 2.95
C THR A 67 11.49 -20.76 4.43
N PHE A 68 10.69 -19.88 5.03
CA PHE A 68 10.27 -19.98 6.43
C PHE A 68 9.43 -21.22 6.70
N ASN A 69 8.48 -21.55 5.82
CA ASN A 69 7.66 -22.75 5.93
C ASN A 69 8.49 -24.03 5.76
N THR A 70 9.51 -24.01 4.90
CA THR A 70 10.45 -25.13 4.78
C THR A 70 11.26 -25.30 6.06
N LEU A 71 11.76 -24.20 6.62
CA LEU A 71 12.51 -24.21 7.89
C LEU A 71 11.67 -24.72 9.07
N LYS A 72 10.39 -24.34 9.15
CA LYS A 72 9.44 -24.86 10.14
C LYS A 72 9.31 -26.39 10.08
N ARG A 73 9.19 -26.94 8.86
CA ARG A 73 9.07 -28.39 8.63
C ARG A 73 10.34 -29.13 9.05
N GLU A 74 11.50 -28.62 8.68
CA GLU A 74 12.81 -29.21 9.05
C GLU A 74 13.02 -29.21 10.59
N LEU A 75 12.45 -28.23 11.30
CA LEU A 75 12.52 -28.12 12.76
C LEU A 75 11.38 -28.86 13.49
N ASN A 76 10.54 -29.62 12.77
CA ASN A 76 9.34 -30.31 13.30
C ASN A 76 8.43 -29.39 14.14
N LYS A 77 8.24 -28.15 13.70
CA LYS A 77 7.40 -27.15 14.35
C LYS A 77 5.97 -27.16 13.80
N LYS A 78 5.02 -26.76 14.64
CA LYS A 78 3.62 -26.65 14.23
C LYS A 78 3.46 -25.45 13.30
N GLU A 79 2.45 -25.48 12.44
CA GLU A 79 2.16 -24.35 11.54
C GLU A 79 1.88 -23.06 12.31
N ASP A 80 1.26 -23.19 13.49
CA ASP A 80 0.93 -22.08 14.40
C ASP A 80 2.14 -21.48 15.14
N ASP A 81 3.32 -22.10 15.07
CA ASP A 81 4.49 -21.56 15.77
C ASP A 81 4.92 -20.23 15.13
N GLY A 82 4.96 -19.16 15.93
CA GLY A 82 5.39 -17.84 15.48
C GLY A 82 6.88 -17.78 15.12
N PHE A 83 7.28 -16.74 14.39
CA PHE A 83 8.68 -16.53 13.97
C PHE A 83 9.70 -16.65 15.10
N TYR A 84 9.43 -16.03 16.26
CA TYR A 84 10.33 -16.09 17.41
C TYR A 84 10.52 -17.51 17.96
N ALA A 85 9.46 -18.32 17.98
CA ALA A 85 9.55 -19.71 18.44
C ALA A 85 10.44 -20.55 17.53
N VAL A 86 10.36 -20.32 16.21
CA VAL A 86 11.23 -20.97 15.22
C VAL A 86 12.68 -20.50 15.37
N ALA A 87 12.91 -19.19 15.53
CA ALA A 87 14.25 -18.61 15.66
C ALA A 87 15.04 -19.14 16.88
N MET A 88 14.37 -19.51 17.97
CA MET A 88 15.03 -20.08 19.16
C MET A 88 15.69 -21.44 18.92
N HIS A 89 15.36 -22.13 17.83
CA HIS A 89 15.93 -23.43 17.47
C HIS A 89 17.05 -23.33 16.44
N MET A 90 17.40 -22.12 16.02
CA MET A 90 18.54 -21.86 15.14
C MET A 90 19.82 -21.74 15.97
N ASN A 91 20.96 -21.90 15.32
CA ASN A 91 22.25 -21.59 15.94
C ASN A 91 22.33 -20.10 16.33
N ASP A 92 23.21 -19.74 17.28
CA ASP A 92 23.24 -18.40 17.87
C ASP A 92 23.45 -17.28 16.82
N LYS A 93 24.33 -17.50 15.84
CA LYS A 93 24.62 -16.53 14.78
C LYS A 93 23.42 -16.30 13.87
N ASN A 94 22.84 -17.37 13.33
CA ASN A 94 21.70 -17.33 12.44
C ASN A 94 20.45 -16.79 13.14
N ARG A 95 20.29 -17.09 14.43
CA ARG A 95 19.23 -16.54 15.27
C ARG A 95 19.35 -15.02 15.37
N GLU A 96 20.55 -14.50 15.64
CA GLU A 96 20.78 -13.06 15.71
C GLU A 96 20.50 -12.36 14.37
N ASP A 97 21.01 -12.92 13.27
CA ASP A 97 20.80 -12.40 11.91
C ASP A 97 19.31 -12.38 11.52
N CYS A 98 18.58 -13.47 11.78
CA CYS A 98 17.14 -13.57 11.50
C CYS A 98 16.32 -12.61 12.37
N LEU A 99 16.60 -12.55 13.68
CA LEU A 99 15.90 -11.64 14.59
C LEU A 99 16.17 -10.16 14.24
N GLY A 100 17.41 -9.84 13.88
CA GLY A 100 17.81 -8.50 13.43
C GLY A 100 17.17 -8.13 12.09
N GLY A 101 17.14 -9.06 11.14
CA GLY A 101 16.43 -8.92 9.86
C GLY A 101 14.95 -8.63 10.06
N TYR A 102 14.26 -9.46 10.85
CA TYR A 102 12.84 -9.31 11.13
C TYR A 102 12.48 -7.96 11.76
N ARG A 103 13.28 -7.48 12.72
CA ARG A 103 13.05 -6.16 13.35
C ARG A 103 13.21 -5.02 12.34
N ARG A 104 14.28 -5.03 11.53
CA ARG A 104 14.53 -4.00 10.51
C ARG A 104 13.41 -3.98 9.46
N MET A 105 13.01 -5.14 8.99
CA MET A 105 11.89 -5.30 8.06
C MET A 105 10.58 -4.73 8.63
N LYS A 106 10.27 -5.06 9.89
CA LYS A 106 9.07 -4.53 10.57
C LYS A 106 9.09 -3.02 10.72
N ILE A 107 10.24 -2.43 11.03
CA ILE A 107 10.41 -0.97 11.09
C ILE A 107 10.22 -0.33 9.71
N ALA A 108 10.82 -0.90 8.67
CA ALA A 108 10.67 -0.42 7.29
C ALA A 108 9.21 -0.50 6.81
N LEU A 109 8.50 -1.58 7.15
CA LEU A 109 7.08 -1.73 6.85
C LEU A 109 6.23 -0.65 7.54
N LEU A 110 6.45 -0.42 8.84
CA LEU A 110 5.74 0.62 9.59
C LEU A 110 6.01 2.03 9.02
N LYS A 111 7.24 2.29 8.58
CA LYS A 111 7.60 3.55 7.91
C LYS A 111 6.80 3.73 6.62
N MET A 112 6.82 2.73 5.74
CA MET A 112 6.08 2.74 4.48
C MET A 112 4.59 3.00 4.73
N GLN A 113 3.95 2.21 5.62
CA GLN A 113 2.54 2.37 5.98
C GLN A 113 2.20 3.78 6.47
N GLY A 114 3.09 4.41 7.25
CA GLY A 114 2.91 5.79 7.71
C GLY A 114 2.92 6.80 6.56
N ILE A 115 3.80 6.61 5.57
CA ILE A 115 3.87 7.49 4.38
C ILE A 115 2.63 7.29 3.51
N THR A 116 2.27 6.04 3.18
CA THR A 116 1.09 5.72 2.39
C THR A 116 -0.17 6.32 3.02
N ALA A 117 -0.39 6.12 4.33
CA ALA A 117 -1.53 6.70 5.04
C ALA A 117 -1.54 8.24 5.00
N GLY A 118 -0.36 8.86 5.04
CA GLY A 118 -0.22 10.31 4.90
C GLY A 118 -0.59 10.83 3.50
N ILE A 119 -0.29 10.06 2.46
CA ILE A 119 -0.68 10.37 1.06
C ILE A 119 -2.20 10.28 0.93
N ASP A 120 -2.80 9.17 1.38
CA ASP A 120 -4.25 8.95 1.30
C ASP A 120 -5.03 10.06 2.01
N GLN A 121 -4.60 10.42 3.23
CA GLN A 121 -5.22 11.49 3.99
C GLN A 121 -5.12 12.84 3.28
N TYR A 122 -3.97 13.14 2.66
CA TYR A 122 -3.78 14.38 1.90
C TYR A 122 -4.72 14.45 0.70
N VAL A 123 -4.72 13.40 -0.13
CA VAL A 123 -5.57 13.32 -1.33
C VAL A 123 -7.05 13.47 -0.97
N ARG A 124 -7.50 12.79 0.09
CA ARG A 124 -8.86 12.89 0.58
C ARG A 124 -9.21 14.32 1.02
N THR A 125 -8.35 14.94 1.82
CA THR A 125 -8.57 16.30 2.34
C THR A 125 -8.61 17.33 1.20
N VAL A 126 -7.69 17.24 0.24
CA VAL A 126 -7.67 18.13 -0.93
C VAL A 126 -8.93 17.92 -1.78
N GLY A 127 -9.31 16.67 -2.05
CA GLY A 127 -10.52 16.36 -2.82
C GLY A 127 -11.81 16.86 -2.16
N GLU A 128 -11.94 16.70 -0.85
CA GLU A 128 -13.07 17.24 -0.07
C GLU A 128 -13.10 18.78 -0.11
N THR A 129 -11.94 19.43 0.06
CA THR A 129 -11.82 20.89 0.00
C THR A 129 -12.15 21.43 -1.38
N SER A 130 -11.60 20.84 -2.44
CA SER A 130 -11.91 21.23 -3.82
C SER A 130 -13.39 21.06 -4.13
N ARG A 131 -14.02 19.99 -3.65
CA ARG A 131 -15.47 19.79 -3.79
C ARG A 131 -16.26 20.89 -3.09
N ALA A 132 -15.93 21.22 -1.85
CA ALA A 132 -16.59 22.28 -1.09
C ALA A 132 -16.45 23.65 -1.77
N VAL A 133 -15.25 23.98 -2.27
CA VAL A 133 -15.02 25.23 -3.02
C VAL A 133 -15.84 25.25 -4.31
N LEU A 134 -15.86 24.15 -5.07
CA LEU A 134 -16.67 24.07 -6.29
C LEU A 134 -18.18 24.20 -6.01
N GLU A 135 -18.65 23.66 -4.88
CA GLU A 135 -20.05 23.81 -4.45
C GLU A 135 -20.40 25.27 -4.11
N GLU A 136 -19.48 26.02 -3.50
CA GLU A 136 -19.67 27.43 -3.17
C GLU A 136 -19.62 28.33 -4.41
N VAL A 137 -18.67 28.06 -5.33
CA VAL A 137 -18.48 28.86 -6.56
C VAL A 137 -19.55 28.54 -7.61
N PHE A 138 -20.03 27.31 -7.67
CA PHE A 138 -21.04 26.86 -8.64
C PHE A 138 -22.27 26.23 -7.98
N PRO A 139 -23.02 26.99 -7.16
CA PRO A 139 -24.15 26.45 -6.40
C PRO A 139 -25.27 25.89 -7.29
N HIS A 140 -25.35 26.37 -8.54
CA HIS A 140 -26.41 26.02 -9.50
C HIS A 140 -26.16 24.71 -10.28
N ARG A 141 -24.98 24.08 -10.16
CA ARG A 141 -24.70 22.78 -10.83
C ARG A 141 -25.37 21.59 -10.14
N LYS A 142 -25.84 21.75 -8.90
CA LYS A 142 -26.91 20.89 -8.37
C LYS A 142 -28.22 21.40 -8.97
N GLY A 143 -28.55 20.98 -10.18
CA GLY A 143 -29.89 21.17 -10.71
C GLY A 143 -30.87 20.54 -9.73
N ARG A 144 -31.49 21.32 -8.84
CA ARG A 144 -32.55 20.82 -7.97
C ARG A 144 -33.82 20.92 -8.79
N ILE A 145 -34.27 19.79 -9.35
CA ILE A 145 -35.60 19.73 -9.95
C ILE A 145 -36.58 19.64 -8.78
N TYR A 146 -37.17 20.77 -8.44
CA TYR A 146 -38.29 20.80 -7.52
C TYR A 146 -39.51 20.23 -8.24
N SER A 147 -40.13 19.21 -7.64
CA SER A 147 -41.43 18.75 -8.11
C SER A 147 -42.49 19.85 -7.93
N ASN A 148 -43.63 19.75 -8.63
CA ASN A 148 -44.76 20.68 -8.47
C ASN A 148 -45.36 20.70 -7.04
N ARG A 149 -44.88 19.82 -6.14
CA ARG A 149 -45.22 19.74 -4.72
C ARG A 149 -44.10 20.20 -3.78
N GLY A 150 -43.01 20.78 -4.30
CA GLY A 150 -41.91 21.33 -3.50
C GLY A 150 -40.93 20.32 -2.89
N CYS A 151 -41.09 19.02 -3.17
CA CYS A 151 -40.13 18.00 -2.70
C CYS A 151 -38.92 17.91 -3.63
N GLU A 152 -37.72 17.87 -3.04
CA GLU A 152 -36.44 17.65 -3.72
C GLU A 152 -36.37 16.23 -4.28
N LYS A 153 -36.07 16.10 -5.59
CA LYS A 153 -35.67 14.82 -6.19
C LYS A 153 -34.22 14.90 -6.65
N PRO A 154 -33.36 13.93 -6.33
CA PRO A 154 -32.05 13.84 -6.94
C PRO A 154 -32.21 13.67 -8.46
N VAL A 155 -31.49 14.48 -9.23
CA VAL A 155 -31.49 14.41 -10.70
C VAL A 155 -30.82 13.11 -11.10
N GLN A 156 -31.64 12.10 -11.34
CA GLN A 156 -31.25 10.92 -12.09
C GLN A 156 -31.08 11.38 -13.54
N ALA A 157 -29.87 11.22 -14.06
CA ALA A 157 -29.43 11.69 -15.37
C ALA A 157 -30.03 10.86 -16.51
N ASP A 158 -31.35 10.87 -16.64
CA ASP A 158 -32.03 10.25 -17.79
C ASP A 158 -32.86 11.33 -18.51
N PRO A 159 -32.31 11.98 -19.55
CA PRO A 159 -33.02 12.99 -20.30
C PRO A 159 -34.14 12.35 -21.11
N MET A 160 -35.38 12.47 -20.61
CA MET A 160 -36.57 12.04 -21.34
C MET A 160 -36.82 13.00 -22.51
N ILE A 161 -36.42 12.62 -23.73
CA ILE A 161 -36.71 13.36 -24.96
C ILE A 161 -38.20 13.21 -25.28
N LEU A 162 -39.00 14.24 -24.98
CA LEU A 162 -40.39 14.32 -25.41
C LEU A 162 -40.44 14.71 -26.89
N ASN A 163 -40.58 13.70 -27.75
CA ASN A 163 -40.82 13.91 -29.17
C ASN A 163 -42.26 14.43 -29.36
N ARG A 164 -42.41 15.73 -29.59
CA ARG A 164 -43.69 16.35 -29.95
C ARG A 164 -43.77 16.40 -31.48
N HIS A 165 -44.45 15.42 -32.07
CA HIS A 165 -45.05 15.58 -33.38
C HIS A 165 -46.58 15.66 -33.22
N LEU A 166 -47.11 16.76 -33.73
CA LEU A 166 -48.53 17.10 -33.89
C LEU A 166 -49.17 16.25 -34.99
#